data_AF-A0A0R3WYB0-F1
#
_entry.id   AF-A0A0R3WYB0-F1
#
_cell.length_a   1.000
_cell.length_b   1.000
_cell.length_c   1.000
_cell.angle_alpha   90.00
_cell.angle_beta   90.00
_cell.angle_gamma   90.00
#
_symmetry.space_group_name_H-M   'P 1'
#
loop_
_entity.id
_entity.type
_entity.pdbx_description
1 polymer ?
#
loop_
_entity_poly.entity_id
_entity_poly.type
_entity_poly.pdbx_seq_one_letter_code
_entity_poly.pdbx_strand_id
1 'polypeptide(L)'
;MWVHLLNSWDKALEHCARTQKKVEQQYVAKVLGKNLKVKQEETNLYETYTMLVDVCLNPLEPIALGIVLSNGIYDAESSNSGQSELDLRFQPRMDLALAVMRQFSELIDVTKVLHIIPDETNLKSLSSFLESALRHQASLWTRLVFFTNAVHRESVQSHSACVATTAAQMFKVTTLSRCRQCGRRIGNAAFVRYPDSGDLVHYGCCRELPVDSDSPTLQH
;
A
#
# COMPACT_ATOMS: atom_id res chain seq x y z
N MET A 1 -21.28 -14.32 11.35
CA MET A 1 -22.04 -15.14 12.33
C MET A 1 -22.97 -14.31 13.23
N TRP A 2 -22.50 -13.23 13.88
CA TRP A 2 -23.32 -12.46 14.84
C TRP A 2 -24.41 -11.54 14.25
N VAL A 3 -24.35 -11.24 12.94
CA VAL A 3 -25.28 -10.31 12.27
C VAL A 3 -26.73 -10.81 12.35
N HIS A 4 -26.95 -12.10 12.05
CA HIS A 4 -28.28 -12.73 12.13
C HIS A 4 -28.73 -13.01 13.56
N LEU A 5 -27.80 -13.34 14.46
CA LEU A 5 -28.10 -13.66 15.87
C LEU A 5 -28.55 -12.44 16.67
N LEU A 6 -27.98 -11.26 16.40
CA LEU A 6 -28.20 -10.06 17.22
C LEU A 6 -29.11 -9.02 16.57
N ASN A 7 -29.54 -9.21 15.32
CA ASN A 7 -30.26 -8.21 14.51
C ASN A 7 -29.64 -6.80 14.57
N SER A 8 -28.33 -6.71 14.77
CA SER A 8 -27.67 -5.45 15.11
C SER A 8 -26.64 -5.11 14.05
N TRP A 9 -27.17 -4.53 12.96
CA TRP A 9 -26.39 -4.03 11.84
C TRP A 9 -25.27 -3.09 12.28
N ASP A 10 -25.58 -2.17 13.20
CA ASP A 10 -24.60 -1.20 13.70
C ASP A 10 -23.42 -1.86 14.40
N LYS A 11 -23.65 -2.94 15.17
CA LYS A 11 -22.58 -3.71 15.82
C LYS A 11 -21.72 -4.46 14.80
N ALA A 12 -22.32 -4.92 13.71
CA ALA A 12 -21.57 -5.56 12.62
C ALA A 12 -20.64 -4.54 11.94
N LEU A 13 -21.16 -3.35 11.63
CA LEU A 13 -20.37 -2.24 11.08
C LEU A 13 -19.28 -1.78 12.05
N GLU A 14 -19.59 -1.66 13.34
CA GLU A 14 -18.61 -1.31 14.37
C GLU A 14 -17.50 -2.37 14.47
N HIS A 15 -17.85 -3.65 14.35
CA HIS A 15 -16.85 -4.73 14.28
C HIS A 15 -15.96 -4.59 13.04
N CYS A 16 -16.52 -4.34 11.86
CA CYS A 16 -15.75 -4.10 10.64
C CYS A 16 -14.82 -2.89 10.80
N ALA A 17 -15.30 -1.77 11.33
CA ALA A 17 -14.49 -0.58 11.58
C ALA A 17 -13.35 -0.83 12.59
N ARG A 18 -13.62 -1.55 13.67
CA ARG A 18 -12.57 -1.95 14.64
C ARG A 18 -11.53 -2.87 14.02
N THR A 19 -11.95 -3.81 13.19
CA THR A 19 -11.06 -4.72 12.46
C THR A 19 -10.19 -3.92 11.49
N GLN A 20 -10.80 -2.99 10.75
CA GLN A 20 -10.09 -2.13 9.82
C GLN A 20 -9.00 -1.31 10.51
N LYS A 21 -9.36 -0.62 11.60
CA LYS A 21 -8.40 0.18 12.38
C LYS A 21 -7.21 -0.65 12.87
N LYS A 22 -7.44 -1.90 13.29
CA LYS A 22 -6.36 -2.80 13.73
C LYS A 22 -5.42 -3.14 12.58
N VAL A 23 -5.96 -3.49 11.40
CA VAL A 23 -5.15 -3.83 10.23
C VAL A 23 -4.33 -2.62 9.75
N GLU A 24 -4.94 -1.43 9.69
CA GLU A 24 -4.23 -0.19 9.34
C GLU A 24 -3.08 0.11 10.32
N GLN A 25 -3.32 -0.04 11.63
CA GLN A 25 -2.28 0.14 12.64
C GLN A 25 -1.13 -0.85 12.50
N GLN A 26 -1.44 -2.12 12.22
CA GLN A 26 -0.42 -3.15 11.97
C GLN A 26 0.40 -2.84 10.73
N TYR A 27 -0.24 -2.40 9.64
CA TYR A 27 0.44 -2.00 8.42
C TYR A 27 1.40 -0.83 8.66
N VAL A 28 0.93 0.23 9.32
CA VAL A 28 1.78 1.39 9.68
C VAL A 28 2.95 0.98 10.56
N ALA A 29 2.73 0.12 11.57
CA ALA A 29 3.80 -0.37 12.44
C ALA A 29 4.85 -1.18 11.65
N LYS A 30 4.41 -1.98 10.67
CA LYS A 30 5.29 -2.79 9.80
C LYS A 30 6.13 -1.90 8.86
N VAL A 31 5.52 -0.89 8.24
CA VAL A 31 6.22 0.08 7.37
C VAL A 31 7.25 0.90 8.15
N LEU A 32 6.95 1.26 9.40
CA LEU A 32 7.88 1.97 10.29
C LEU A 32 8.96 1.07 10.92
N GLY A 33 9.08 -0.20 10.49
CA GLY A 33 10.15 -1.10 10.91
C GLY A 33 10.06 -1.58 12.36
N LYS A 34 8.90 -1.45 13.02
CA LYS A 34 8.71 -2.00 14.36
C LYS A 34 8.47 -3.51 14.22
N ASN A 35 9.50 -4.29 14.53
CA ASN A 35 9.47 -5.77 14.54
C ASN A 35 8.51 -6.28 15.64
N LEU A 36 7.21 -6.24 15.38
CA LEU A 36 6.22 -6.95 16.18
C LEU A 36 6.11 -8.38 15.65
N LYS A 37 6.59 -9.36 16.41
CA LYS A 37 6.27 -10.78 16.22
C LYS A 37 4.76 -10.97 16.42
N VAL A 38 3.97 -10.85 15.35
CA VAL A 38 2.53 -11.11 15.39
C VAL A 38 2.28 -12.40 14.63
N LYS A 39 1.56 -13.33 15.28
CA LYS A 39 1.05 -14.55 14.67
C LYS A 39 0.27 -14.17 13.42
N GLN A 40 0.58 -14.85 12.33
CA GLN A 40 0.13 -14.60 10.97
C GLN A 40 -1.35 -14.97 10.81
N GLU A 41 -2.25 -14.12 11.30
CA GLU A 41 -3.61 -14.03 10.77
C GLU A 41 -3.65 -12.74 9.95
N GLU A 42 -3.30 -12.84 8.66
CA GLU A 42 -3.50 -11.77 7.69
C GLU A 42 -5.00 -11.59 7.48
N THR A 43 -5.65 -10.82 8.36
CA THR A 43 -7.04 -10.43 8.14
C THR A 43 -7.07 -9.42 7.00
N ASN A 44 -7.45 -9.87 5.80
CA ASN A 44 -7.56 -9.02 4.64
C ASN A 44 -8.79 -8.09 4.80
N LEU A 45 -8.59 -6.77 4.69
CA LEU A 45 -9.67 -5.78 4.77
C LEU A 45 -10.78 -6.06 3.77
N TYR A 46 -10.40 -6.45 2.54
CA TYR A 46 -11.34 -6.80 1.48
C TYR A 46 -12.22 -7.98 1.89
N GLU A 47 -11.67 -8.95 2.60
CA GLU A 47 -12.44 -10.11 3.08
C GLU A 47 -13.44 -9.74 4.17
N THR A 48 -13.16 -8.72 4.98
CA THR A 48 -14.06 -8.31 6.08
C THR A 48 -15.37 -7.76 5.53
N TYR A 49 -15.32 -6.83 4.57
CA TYR A 49 -16.53 -6.24 3.99
C TYR A 49 -17.17 -7.15 2.93
N THR A 50 -16.38 -7.92 2.17
CA THR A 50 -16.94 -8.96 1.29
C THR A 50 -17.70 -10.02 2.07
N MET A 51 -17.19 -10.46 3.23
CA MET A 51 -17.90 -11.37 4.12
C MET A 51 -19.21 -10.75 4.64
N LEU A 52 -19.23 -9.44 4.93
CA LEU A 52 -20.46 -8.78 5.36
C LEU A 52 -21.52 -8.79 4.25
N VAL A 53 -21.12 -8.59 2.99
CA VAL A 53 -22.03 -8.73 1.83
C VAL A 53 -22.53 -10.17 1.70
N ASP A 54 -21.65 -11.15 1.78
CA ASP A 54 -22.00 -12.58 1.69
C ASP A 54 -22.98 -12.99 2.78
N VAL A 55 -22.74 -12.60 4.03
CA VAL A 55 -23.65 -12.82 5.16
C VAL A 55 -25.03 -12.20 4.91
N CYS A 56 -25.11 -11.04 4.27
CA CYS A 56 -26.40 -10.43 3.91
C CYS A 56 -27.15 -11.22 2.83
N LEU A 57 -26.45 -11.77 1.84
CA LEU A 57 -27.07 -12.46 0.69
C LEU A 57 -27.34 -13.95 0.98
N ASN A 58 -26.47 -14.57 1.76
CA ASN A 58 -26.46 -15.99 2.09
C ASN A 58 -26.52 -16.17 3.62
N PRO A 59 -27.66 -15.82 4.25
CA PRO A 59 -27.82 -15.98 5.69
C PRO A 59 -27.70 -17.46 6.08
N LEU A 60 -27.06 -17.72 7.22
CA LEU A 60 -27.03 -19.07 7.77
C LEU A 60 -28.44 -19.51 8.17
N GLU A 61 -28.79 -20.76 7.87
CA GLU A 61 -30.04 -21.33 8.35
C GLU A 61 -30.09 -21.32 9.89
N PRO A 62 -31.26 -21.06 10.50
CA PRO A 62 -31.43 -21.05 11.95
C PRO A 62 -30.93 -22.34 12.62
N ILE A 63 -31.18 -23.49 11.99
CA ILE A 63 -30.80 -24.81 12.49
C ILE A 63 -29.27 -24.97 12.54
N ALA A 64 -28.54 -24.40 11.57
CA ALA A 64 -27.08 -24.38 11.57
C ALA A 64 -26.50 -23.60 12.76
N LEU A 65 -27.31 -22.74 13.39
CA LEU A 65 -26.98 -21.98 14.60
C LEU A 65 -27.57 -22.60 15.88
N GLY A 66 -28.17 -23.79 15.77
CA GLY A 66 -28.85 -24.47 16.89
C GLY A 66 -30.18 -23.82 17.29
N ILE A 67 -30.78 -22.99 16.42
CA ILE A 67 -32.06 -22.34 16.65
C ILE A 67 -33.16 -23.15 15.98
N VAL A 68 -34.13 -23.61 16.78
CA VAL A 68 -35.33 -24.28 16.25
C VAL A 68 -36.44 -23.24 16.12
N LEU A 69 -36.80 -22.89 14.88
CA LEU A 69 -38.00 -22.10 14.60
C LEU A 69 -39.23 -23.04 14.70
N SER A 70 -40.26 -22.62 15.42
CA SER A 70 -41.52 -23.37 15.47
C SER A 70 -42.29 -23.14 14.16
N ASN A 71 -42.42 -24.17 13.32
CA ASN A 71 -43.29 -24.11 12.15
C ASN A 71 -44.73 -23.88 12.59
N GLY A 72 -45.29 -22.71 12.26
CA GLY A 72 -46.73 -22.52 12.31
C GLY A 72 -47.38 -23.34 11.20
N ILE A 73 -47.97 -24.48 11.54
CA ILE A 73 -48.91 -25.17 10.66
C ILE A 73 -50.31 -25.01 11.30
N TYR A 74 -51.18 -24.30 10.58
CA TYR A 74 -52.61 -24.01 10.81
C TYR A 74 -53.00 -23.59 12.24
N ASP A 75 -53.26 -22.31 12.44
CA ASP A 75 -54.61 -21.84 12.77
C ASP A 75 -54.59 -20.31 12.84
N ALA A 76 -55.58 -19.73 12.17
CA ALA A 76 -55.81 -18.30 12.15
C ALA A 76 -56.12 -17.80 13.57
N GLU A 77 -55.80 -16.53 13.79
CA GLU A 77 -56.23 -15.73 14.94
C GLU A 77 -55.40 -15.90 16.23
N SER A 78 -54.15 -15.45 16.18
CA SER A 78 -53.63 -14.67 17.31
C SER A 78 -52.45 -13.79 16.91
N SER A 79 -52.65 -12.49 17.15
CA SER A 79 -51.66 -11.43 17.20
C SER A 79 -50.31 -11.88 17.77
N ASN A 80 -49.28 -11.94 16.92
CA ASN A 80 -47.91 -12.22 17.36
C ASN A 80 -46.89 -11.40 16.55
N SER A 81 -46.71 -10.13 16.93
CA SER A 81 -45.72 -9.23 16.33
C SER A 81 -44.27 -9.70 16.47
N GLY A 82 -43.97 -10.63 17.41
CA GLY A 82 -42.62 -11.13 17.66
C GLY A 82 -42.21 -12.36 16.83
N GLN A 83 -43.14 -13.11 16.24
CA GLN A 83 -42.82 -14.31 15.47
C GLN A 83 -42.36 -14.00 14.03
N SER A 84 -42.82 -12.90 13.45
CA SER A 84 -42.44 -12.45 12.10
C SER A 84 -41.00 -11.89 12.05
N GLU A 85 -40.56 -11.21 13.11
CA GLU A 85 -39.25 -10.55 13.13
C GLU A 85 -38.08 -11.55 13.18
N LEU A 86 -38.28 -12.71 13.83
CA LEU A 86 -37.27 -13.77 13.94
C LEU A 86 -36.94 -14.41 12.59
N ASP A 87 -37.96 -14.63 11.76
CA ASP A 87 -37.87 -15.28 10.45
C ASP A 87 -37.19 -14.37 9.40
N LEU A 88 -37.48 -13.07 9.42
CA LEU A 88 -36.89 -12.07 8.52
C LEU A 88 -35.36 -11.90 8.66
N ARG A 89 -34.77 -12.32 9.79
CA ARG A 89 -33.31 -12.19 10.05
C ARG A 89 -32.48 -13.25 9.34
N PHE A 90 -33.12 -14.34 8.93
CA PHE A 90 -32.50 -15.45 8.22
C PHE A 90 -32.90 -15.49 6.74
N GLN A 91 -33.54 -14.42 6.26
CA GLN A 91 -33.83 -14.22 4.85
C GLN A 91 -32.75 -13.32 4.20
N PRO A 92 -32.42 -13.54 2.91
CA PRO A 92 -31.50 -12.67 2.18
C PRO A 92 -31.91 -11.19 2.25
N ARG A 93 -30.96 -10.33 2.60
CA ARG A 93 -31.13 -8.86 2.77
C ARG A 93 -30.35 -8.10 1.72
N MET A 94 -30.91 -8.08 0.50
CA MET A 94 -30.32 -7.34 -0.63
C MET A 94 -30.20 -5.83 -0.34
N ASP A 95 -31.12 -5.26 0.41
CA ASP A 95 -31.10 -3.85 0.84
C ASP A 95 -29.83 -3.51 1.63
N LEU A 96 -29.46 -4.36 2.58
CA LEU A 96 -28.26 -4.20 3.41
C LEU A 96 -26.98 -4.50 2.63
N ALA A 97 -26.99 -5.54 1.77
CA ALA A 97 -25.88 -5.85 0.89
C ALA A 97 -25.52 -4.66 -0.01
N LEU A 98 -26.52 -4.07 -0.68
CA LEU A 98 -26.33 -2.88 -1.52
C LEU A 98 -25.84 -1.66 -0.71
N ALA A 99 -26.29 -1.50 0.53
CA ALA A 99 -25.81 -0.43 1.40
C ALA A 99 -24.31 -0.57 1.72
N VAL A 100 -23.85 -1.78 2.06
CA VAL A 100 -22.43 -2.07 2.28
C VAL A 100 -21.62 -1.83 1.02
N MET A 101 -22.09 -2.35 -0.11
CA MET A 101 -21.41 -2.20 -1.39
C MET A 101 -21.22 -0.72 -1.75
N ARG A 102 -22.24 0.13 -1.55
CA ARG A 102 -22.13 1.57 -1.82
C ARG A 102 -21.20 2.27 -0.84
N GLN A 103 -21.27 1.94 0.44
CA GLN A 103 -20.52 2.63 1.48
C GLN A 103 -19.03 2.25 1.50
N PHE A 104 -18.72 1.00 1.19
CA PHE A 104 -17.38 0.42 1.31
C PHE A 104 -16.85 -0.11 -0.02
N SER A 105 -17.27 0.49 -1.14
CA SER A 105 -16.90 0.08 -2.51
C SER A 105 -15.38 -0.06 -2.73
N GLU A 106 -14.58 0.77 -2.08
CA GLU A 106 -13.11 0.76 -2.16
C GLU A 106 -12.46 -0.35 -1.32
N LEU A 107 -13.21 -0.94 -0.39
CA LEU A 107 -12.74 -1.91 0.60
C LEU A 107 -13.41 -3.27 0.42
N ILE A 108 -14.01 -3.51 -0.74
CA ILE A 108 -14.70 -4.76 -1.10
C ILE A 108 -13.98 -5.41 -2.27
N ASP A 109 -13.84 -6.73 -2.21
CA ASP A 109 -13.44 -7.52 -3.38
C ASP A 109 -14.61 -7.55 -4.38
N VAL A 110 -14.52 -6.68 -5.38
CA VAL A 110 -15.55 -6.50 -6.42
C VAL A 110 -15.80 -7.80 -7.17
N THR A 111 -14.75 -8.55 -7.49
CA THR A 111 -14.87 -9.80 -8.24
C THR A 111 -15.63 -10.83 -7.43
N LYS A 112 -15.25 -11.05 -6.16
CA LYS A 112 -15.97 -11.97 -5.27
C LYS A 112 -17.42 -11.56 -5.11
N VAL A 113 -17.69 -10.27 -4.89
CA VAL A 113 -19.04 -9.76 -4.71
C VAL A 113 -19.90 -9.99 -5.96
N LEU A 114 -19.36 -9.80 -7.16
CA LEU A 114 -20.08 -10.08 -8.41
C LEU A 114 -20.42 -11.56 -8.59
N HIS A 115 -19.69 -12.49 -7.96
CA HIS A 115 -19.99 -13.93 -8.04
C HIS A 115 -21.06 -14.38 -7.03
N ILE A 116 -21.27 -13.64 -5.93
CA ILE A 116 -22.25 -13.99 -4.89
C ILE A 116 -23.60 -13.28 -5.08
N ILE A 117 -23.65 -12.24 -5.91
CA ILE A 117 -24.89 -11.52 -6.21
C ILE A 117 -25.80 -12.44 -7.05
N PRO A 118 -27.10 -12.54 -6.72
CA PRO A 118 -28.05 -13.30 -7.53
C PRO A 118 -28.20 -12.73 -8.94
N ASP A 119 -28.33 -13.60 -9.95
CA ASP A 119 -28.40 -13.25 -11.37
C ASP A 119 -29.61 -12.35 -11.72
N GLU A 120 -30.69 -12.45 -10.94
CA GLU A 120 -31.90 -11.63 -11.07
C GLU A 120 -31.72 -10.18 -10.59
N THR A 121 -30.57 -9.84 -9.99
CA THR A 121 -30.31 -8.51 -9.45
C THR A 121 -30.27 -7.47 -10.55
N ASN A 122 -31.13 -6.45 -10.44
CA ASN A 122 -31.20 -5.40 -11.44
C ASN A 122 -29.89 -4.59 -11.49
N LEU A 123 -29.25 -4.53 -12.67
CA LEU A 123 -27.98 -3.82 -12.87
C LEU A 123 -28.03 -2.34 -12.44
N LYS A 124 -29.18 -1.67 -12.57
CA LYS A 124 -29.36 -0.28 -12.13
C LYS A 124 -29.13 -0.13 -10.62
N SER A 125 -29.48 -1.14 -9.83
CA SER A 125 -29.28 -1.13 -8.36
C SER A 125 -27.80 -1.18 -7.95
N LEU A 126 -26.97 -1.78 -8.82
CA LEU A 126 -25.52 -1.95 -8.69
C LEU A 126 -24.72 -0.77 -9.26
N SER A 127 -25.34 0.09 -10.06
CA SER A 127 -24.66 1.15 -10.83
C SER A 127 -23.76 2.03 -9.96
N SER A 128 -24.26 2.52 -8.82
CA SER A 128 -23.50 3.36 -7.89
C SER A 128 -22.27 2.64 -7.29
N PHE A 129 -22.39 1.34 -6.97
CA PHE A 129 -21.28 0.54 -6.49
C PHE A 129 -20.23 0.35 -7.58
N LEU A 130 -20.65 -0.07 -8.77
CA LEU A 130 -19.76 -0.32 -9.91
C LEU A 130 -19.03 0.95 -10.35
N GLU A 131 -19.73 2.08 -10.42
CA GLU A 131 -19.13 3.37 -10.76
C GLU A 131 -18.05 3.76 -9.75
N SER A 132 -18.34 3.62 -8.44
CA SER A 132 -17.39 3.95 -7.39
C SER A 132 -16.17 3.02 -7.42
N ALA A 133 -16.39 1.71 -7.55
CA ALA A 133 -15.32 0.72 -7.64
C ALA A 133 -14.42 0.94 -8.87
N LEU A 134 -15.01 1.19 -10.04
CA LEU A 134 -14.24 1.48 -11.27
C LEU A 134 -13.47 2.79 -11.16
N ARG A 135 -14.08 3.84 -10.61
CA ARG A 135 -13.40 5.13 -10.37
C ARG A 135 -12.23 4.97 -9.42
N HIS A 136 -12.41 4.20 -8.34
CA HIS A 136 -11.34 3.90 -7.39
C HIS A 136 -10.18 3.16 -8.08
N GLN A 137 -10.49 2.11 -8.84
CA GLN A 137 -9.48 1.35 -9.59
C GLN A 137 -8.71 2.23 -10.57
N ALA A 138 -9.41 3.08 -11.34
CA ALA A 138 -8.77 4.03 -12.25
C ALA A 138 -7.86 5.04 -11.52
N SER A 139 -8.29 5.50 -10.34
CA SER A 139 -7.48 6.38 -9.48
C SER A 139 -6.21 5.67 -8.98
N LEU A 140 -6.30 4.42 -8.53
CA LEU A 140 -5.13 3.62 -8.12
C LEU A 140 -4.13 3.45 -9.27
N TRP A 141 -4.61 3.11 -10.46
CA TRP A 141 -3.77 3.01 -11.66
C TRP A 141 -3.07 4.33 -11.98
N THR A 142 -3.82 5.43 -11.98
CA THR A 142 -3.27 6.76 -12.24
C THR A 142 -2.18 7.12 -11.24
N ARG A 143 -2.42 6.88 -9.95
CA ARG A 143 -1.45 7.11 -8.87
C ARG A 143 -0.21 6.23 -9.03
N LEU A 144 -0.39 4.95 -9.34
CA LEU A 144 0.72 4.02 -9.52
C LEU A 144 1.63 4.46 -10.66
N VAL A 145 1.05 4.81 -11.82
CA VAL A 145 1.79 5.34 -12.96
C VAL A 145 2.52 6.63 -12.60
N PHE A 146 1.84 7.55 -11.91
CA PHE A 146 2.43 8.80 -11.45
C PHE A 146 3.65 8.56 -10.54
N PHE A 147 3.51 7.73 -9.50
CA PHE A 147 4.61 7.45 -8.57
C PHE A 147 5.76 6.70 -9.24
N THR A 148 5.46 5.74 -10.11
CA THR A 148 6.49 5.00 -10.86
C THR A 148 7.31 5.96 -11.73
N ASN A 149 6.64 6.85 -12.45
CA ASN A 149 7.30 7.85 -13.29
C ASN A 149 8.10 8.86 -12.44
N ALA A 150 7.56 9.30 -11.30
CA ALA A 150 8.24 10.22 -10.40
C ALA A 150 9.54 9.61 -9.84
N VAL A 151 9.48 8.37 -9.33
CA VAL A 151 10.65 7.64 -8.83
C VAL A 151 11.69 7.43 -9.93
N HIS A 152 11.25 7.02 -11.13
CA HIS A 152 12.16 6.82 -12.25
C HIS A 152 12.86 8.13 -12.66
N ARG A 153 12.10 9.23 -12.76
CA ARG A 153 12.66 10.55 -13.10
C ARG A 153 13.67 11.03 -12.07
N GLU A 154 13.33 10.94 -10.79
CA GLU A 154 14.22 11.36 -9.71
C GLU A 154 15.52 10.55 -9.72
N SER A 155 15.42 9.23 -9.92
CA SER A 155 16.59 8.35 -10.02
C SER A 155 17.50 8.74 -11.19
N VAL A 156 16.93 8.97 -12.38
CA VAL A 156 17.70 9.36 -13.56
C VAL A 156 18.31 10.75 -13.37
N GLN A 157 17.55 11.71 -12.85
CA GLN A 157 18.00 13.07 -12.62
C GLN A 157 19.16 13.10 -11.60
N SER A 158 19.00 12.45 -10.46
CA SER A 158 20.04 12.35 -9.43
C SER A 158 21.32 11.69 -9.97
N HIS A 159 21.18 10.58 -10.70
CA HIS A 159 22.33 9.92 -11.32
C HIS A 159 23.01 10.82 -12.35
N SER A 160 22.26 11.50 -13.21
CA SER A 160 22.81 12.41 -14.21
C SER A 160 23.53 13.60 -13.58
N ALA A 161 23.00 14.17 -12.50
CA ALA A 161 23.64 15.25 -11.76
C ALA A 161 24.95 14.78 -11.11
N CYS A 162 24.93 13.60 -10.49
CA CYS A 162 26.13 12.99 -9.91
C CYS A 162 27.21 12.75 -10.97
N VAL A 163 26.84 12.17 -12.12
CA VAL A 163 27.76 11.96 -13.26
C VAL A 163 28.30 13.29 -13.77
N ALA A 164 27.46 14.32 -13.94
CA ALA A 164 27.89 15.62 -14.44
C ALA A 164 28.88 16.30 -13.48
N THR A 165 28.59 16.33 -12.18
CA THR A 165 29.49 16.89 -11.16
C THR A 165 30.80 16.11 -11.08
N THR A 166 30.74 14.78 -11.08
CA THR A 166 31.93 13.94 -11.00
C THR A 166 32.77 14.08 -12.27
N ALA A 167 32.16 14.06 -13.45
CA ALA A 167 32.87 14.22 -14.73
C ALA A 167 33.59 15.57 -14.83
N ALA A 168 33.02 16.64 -14.28
CA ALA A 168 33.68 17.95 -14.21
C ALA A 168 34.95 17.95 -13.33
N GLN A 169 35.03 17.04 -12.35
CA GLN A 169 36.18 16.90 -11.45
C GLN A 169 37.17 15.81 -11.90
N MET A 170 36.74 14.92 -12.80
CA MET A 170 37.57 13.84 -13.31
C MET A 170 38.53 14.33 -14.38
N PHE A 171 39.73 13.75 -14.39
CA PHE A 171 40.71 13.92 -15.47
C PHE A 171 41.19 12.56 -15.94
N LYS A 172 41.51 12.48 -17.23
CA LYS A 172 41.92 11.22 -17.86
C LYS A 172 43.43 11.05 -17.72
N VAL A 173 43.86 10.04 -16.98
CA VAL A 173 45.24 9.54 -17.01
C VAL A 173 45.33 8.44 -18.06
N THR A 174 46.24 8.59 -19.01
CA THR A 174 46.46 7.61 -20.09
C THR A 174 47.82 6.94 -19.93
N THR A 175 48.07 5.89 -20.71
CA THR A 175 49.39 5.23 -20.77
C THR A 175 50.52 6.16 -21.25
N LEU A 176 50.16 7.28 -21.88
CA LEU A 176 51.09 8.31 -22.35
C LEU A 176 51.29 9.45 -21.34
N SER A 177 50.50 9.50 -20.27
CA SER A 177 50.63 10.51 -19.22
C SER A 177 52.02 10.40 -18.57
N ARG A 178 52.72 11.53 -18.49
CA ARG A 178 54.10 11.61 -17.96
C ARG A 178 54.15 12.55 -16.77
N CYS A 179 55.06 12.25 -15.85
CA CYS A 179 55.38 13.11 -14.74
C CYS A 179 56.10 14.37 -15.24
N ARG A 180 55.60 15.55 -14.86
CA ARG A 180 56.21 16.85 -15.20
C ARG A 180 57.64 17.01 -14.66
N GLN A 181 57.95 16.38 -13.52
CA GLN A 181 59.26 16.52 -12.86
C GLN A 181 60.36 15.63 -13.47
N CYS A 182 60.07 14.35 -13.75
CA CYS A 182 61.07 13.40 -14.21
C CYS A 182 60.90 12.96 -15.68
N GLY A 183 59.81 13.35 -16.34
CA GLY A 183 59.50 13.01 -17.72
C GLY A 183 59.11 11.55 -17.97
N ARG A 184 59.13 10.68 -16.95
CA ARG A 184 58.76 9.26 -17.04
C ARG A 184 57.23 9.09 -17.04
N ARG A 185 56.75 7.97 -17.60
CA ARG A 185 55.30 7.64 -17.62
C ARG A 185 54.76 7.47 -16.20
N ILE A 186 53.51 7.90 -15.96
CA ILE A 186 52.79 7.70 -14.69
C ILE A 186 52.50 6.21 -14.47
N GLY A 187 51.88 5.54 -15.46
CA GLY A 187 51.58 4.10 -15.38
C GLY A 187 50.72 3.76 -14.14
N ASN A 188 51.13 2.74 -13.39
CA ASN A 188 50.46 2.31 -12.15
C ASN A 188 51.06 2.96 -10.88
N ALA A 189 52.02 3.88 -11.02
CA ALA A 189 52.62 4.53 -9.87
C ALA A 189 51.65 5.55 -9.25
N ALA A 190 51.69 5.70 -7.92
CA ALA A 190 50.95 6.75 -7.23
C ALA A 190 51.35 8.14 -7.77
N PHE A 191 50.37 9.02 -7.94
CA PHE A 191 50.56 10.34 -8.54
C PHE A 191 49.71 11.39 -7.83
N VAL A 192 50.10 12.65 -8.02
CA VAL A 192 49.38 13.84 -7.57
C VAL A 192 49.11 14.71 -8.79
N ARG A 193 47.96 15.40 -8.79
CA ARG A 193 47.63 16.43 -9.77
C ARG A 193 47.61 17.78 -9.07
N TYR A 194 48.41 18.73 -9.55
CA TYR A 194 48.35 20.09 -9.02
C TYR A 194 47.04 20.77 -9.45
N PRO A 195 46.31 21.43 -8.53
CA PRO A 195 45.03 22.07 -8.85
C PRO A 195 45.20 23.23 -9.85
N ASP A 196 46.28 24.00 -9.73
CA ASP A 196 46.48 25.24 -10.50
C ASP A 196 46.92 24.98 -11.94
N SER A 197 47.94 24.13 -12.13
CA SER A 197 48.49 23.84 -13.47
C SER A 197 47.85 22.62 -14.12
N GLY A 198 47.21 21.75 -13.35
CA GLY A 198 46.69 20.47 -13.81
C GLY A 198 47.77 19.43 -14.14
N ASP A 199 49.04 19.71 -13.83
CA ASP A 199 50.17 18.82 -14.08
C ASP A 199 50.11 17.55 -13.23
N LEU A 200 50.51 16.43 -13.83
CA LEU A 200 50.66 15.15 -13.14
C LEU A 200 52.10 14.95 -12.69
N VAL A 201 52.29 14.56 -11.44
CA VAL A 201 53.60 14.26 -10.87
C VAL A 201 53.51 12.96 -10.09
N HIS A 202 54.55 12.10 -10.17
CA HIS A 202 54.61 10.93 -9.29
C HIS A 202 54.59 11.37 -7.83
N TYR A 203 53.97 10.60 -6.95
CA TYR A 203 53.89 10.95 -5.53
C TYR A 203 55.30 11.17 -4.91
N GLY A 204 56.27 10.32 -5.26
CA GLY A 204 57.67 10.49 -4.83
C GLY A 204 58.45 11.61 -5.52
N CYS A 205 57.89 12.22 -6.57
CA CYS A 205 58.45 13.39 -7.25
C CYS A 205 57.85 14.71 -6.73
N CYS A 206 56.84 14.67 -5.85
CA CYS A 206 56.40 15.84 -5.11
C CYS A 206 57.51 16.26 -4.15
N ARG A 207 58.28 17.29 -4.51
CA ARG A 207 59.13 18.02 -3.56
C ARG A 207 58.30 19.17 -3.02
N GLU A 208 58.00 19.10 -1.73
CA GLU A 208 57.30 20.10 -0.92
C GLU A 208 56.05 20.70 -1.58
N LEU A 209 54.88 20.17 -1.21
CA LEU A 209 53.65 20.96 -1.33
C LEU A 209 53.90 22.28 -0.57
N PRO A 210 53.69 23.45 -1.19
CA PRO A 210 53.55 24.67 -0.41
C PRO A 210 52.39 24.41 0.55
N VAL A 211 52.67 24.42 1.85
CA VAL A 211 51.61 24.49 2.86
C VAL A 211 50.97 25.84 2.63
N ASP A 212 49.74 25.87 2.13
CA ASP A 212 48.93 27.10 2.10
C ASP A 212 48.82 27.58 3.55
N SER A 213 49.61 28.59 3.88
CA SER A 213 49.61 29.29 5.15
C SER A 213 48.49 30.32 5.21
N ASP A 214 47.28 29.94 4.78
CA ASP A 214 46.05 30.71 4.96
C ASP A 214 44.89 29.77 5.30
N SER A 215 44.97 29.19 6.51
CA SER A 215 43.78 28.69 7.20
C SER A 215 43.16 29.85 7.97
N PRO A 216 41.89 30.26 7.72
CA PRO A 216 41.23 31.23 8.57
C PRO A 216 41.02 30.60 9.95
N THR A 217 41.70 31.15 10.95
CA THR A 217 41.47 30.88 12.36
C THR A 217 39.99 31.04 12.69
N LEU A 218 39.29 29.92 12.89
CA LEU A 218 38.01 29.89 13.60
C LEU A 218 38.31 30.18 15.07
N GLN A 219 38.12 31.43 15.47
CA GLN A 219 38.05 31.82 16.88
C GLN A 219 36.75 31.25 17.47
N HIS A 220 36.91 30.53 18.58
CA HIS A 220 35.85 30.10 19.48
C HIS A 220 35.22 31.29 20.21
#